data_AF-A0A545UY59-F1
#
_entry.id   AF-A0A545UY59-F1
#
_cell.length_a   1.000
_cell.length_b   1.000
_cell.length_c   1.000
_cell.angle_alpha   90.00
_cell.angle_beta   90.00
_cell.angle_gamma   90.00
#
_symmetry.space_group_name_H-M   'P 1'
#
loop_
_entity.id
_entity.type
_entity.pdbx_description
1 polymer ?
#
loop_
_entity_poly.entity_id
_entity_poly.type
_entity_poly.pdbx_seq_one_letter_code
_entity_poly.pdbx_strand_id
1 'polypeptide(L)'
;MYDTALFSCEELDLATLEKSLGFKVLGKTTGRVMRFNSTCPLPMIPNLKPPEGIRFMTFDVHYQLEQAHKLQTLAAEYQFQTTDKQVLDCAAVKITPYIGNLYAFVFNLVPAGVMALVGAAAWQTHAAELGTDHLMDFSSALAGHQNPILETVMDVGVYLRYLQFVFLSSSLSLDYPGFLPPIVSNVAWSSLMFWRGPYDGGRTWVGVDQGMYVSNSTFGMDYMVRMLGFPRIEDFMFDAFLNLAILMGGLLAAFCVADMLLSKWNSRPSTLRSIQTRTMAYMSVTICLSLFSMPLLAYMSNDLMLMGA
;
A
#
# COMPACT_ATOMS: atom_id res chain seq x y z
N MET A 1 18.45 1.87 42.02
CA MET A 1 17.18 2.08 41.30
C MET A 1 17.02 3.59 41.20
N TYR A 2 17.16 4.14 40.01
CA TYR A 2 16.98 5.57 39.76
C TYR A 2 15.48 5.83 39.59
N ASP A 3 14.96 6.80 40.32
CA ASP A 3 13.53 7.13 40.30
C ASP A 3 13.24 7.97 39.06
N THR A 4 12.64 7.36 38.04
CA THR A 4 12.33 8.00 36.75
C THR A 4 11.30 9.13 36.87
N ALA A 5 10.70 9.33 38.06
CA ALA A 5 9.69 10.35 38.32
C ALA A 5 10.26 11.76 38.65
N LEU A 6 11.57 11.89 38.83
CA LEU A 6 12.25 13.13 39.22
C LEU A 6 13.21 13.69 38.15
N PHE A 7 13.14 13.18 36.93
CA PHE A 7 14.10 13.47 35.88
C PHE A 7 13.90 14.87 35.28
N SER A 8 14.94 15.71 35.33
CA SER A 8 14.97 17.04 34.69
C SER A 8 15.70 16.98 33.34
N CYS A 9 15.25 17.77 32.35
CA CYS A 9 15.96 17.90 31.07
C CYS A 9 17.43 18.36 31.22
N GLU A 10 17.77 19.05 32.32
CA GLU A 10 19.15 19.49 32.60
C GLU A 10 20.09 18.33 32.98
N GLU A 11 19.56 17.18 33.38
CA GLU A 11 20.34 15.99 33.75
C GLU A 11 20.72 15.13 32.53
N LEU A 12 20.19 15.46 31.35
CA LEU A 12 20.45 14.77 30.09
C LEU A 12 21.67 15.36 29.39
N ASP A 13 22.60 14.50 28.97
CA ASP A 13 23.78 14.94 28.23
C ASP A 13 23.43 15.22 26.75
N LEU A 14 22.94 16.43 26.49
CA LEU A 14 22.57 16.91 25.16
C LEU A 14 23.76 16.95 24.19
N ALA A 15 24.97 17.20 24.69
CA ALA A 15 26.17 17.26 23.85
C ALA A 15 26.57 15.86 23.37
N THR A 16 26.43 14.85 24.23
CA THR A 16 26.62 13.45 23.83
C THR A 16 25.50 12.97 22.92
N LEU A 17 24.25 13.41 23.15
CA LEU A 17 23.13 13.12 22.25
C LEU A 17 23.38 13.70 20.84
N GLU A 18 23.78 14.97 20.72
CA GLU A 18 24.14 15.63 19.46
C GLU A 18 25.26 14.91 18.72
N LYS A 19 26.27 14.41 19.44
CA LYS A 19 27.35 13.61 18.83
C LYS A 19 26.92 12.21 18.42
N SER A 20 25.96 11.63 19.13
CA SER A 20 25.40 10.30 18.80
C SER A 20 24.43 10.36 17.62
N LEU A 21 23.88 11.54 17.32
CA LEU A 21 22.94 11.79 16.23
C LEU A 21 23.62 11.59 14.86
N GLY A 22 23.38 10.43 14.26
CA GLY A 22 23.88 10.11 12.93
C GLY A 22 23.01 9.08 12.23
N PHE A 23 22.62 9.36 10.99
CA PHE A 23 21.94 8.37 10.16
C PHE A 23 22.96 7.38 9.60
N LYS A 24 22.74 6.11 9.90
CA LYS A 24 23.55 5.00 9.44
C LYS A 24 22.86 4.27 8.30
N VAL A 25 23.64 3.90 7.29
CA VAL A 25 23.27 2.95 6.25
C VAL A 25 24.27 1.81 6.29
N LEU A 26 23.80 0.57 6.48
CA LEU A 26 24.67 -0.61 6.59
C LEU A 26 25.83 -0.41 7.59
N GLY A 27 25.55 0.30 8.71
CA GLY A 27 26.53 0.59 9.76
C GLY A 27 27.47 1.78 9.51
N LYS A 28 27.41 2.45 8.34
CA LYS A 28 28.21 3.65 8.03
C LYS A 28 27.38 4.92 8.15
N THR A 29 27.93 5.98 8.74
CA THR A 29 27.29 7.30 8.83
C THR A 29 27.22 7.96 7.44
N THR A 30 26.10 8.61 7.12
CA THR A 30 25.79 9.08 5.75
C THR A 30 25.56 10.59 5.63
N GLY A 31 26.00 11.36 6.62
CA GLY A 31 25.89 12.81 6.57
C GLY A 31 26.34 13.51 7.85
N ARG A 32 25.88 14.75 8.02
CA ARG A 32 26.21 15.60 9.17
C ARG A 32 24.99 16.33 9.69
N VAL A 33 24.94 16.50 11.01
CA VAL A 33 23.97 17.37 11.68
C VAL A 33 24.34 18.81 11.36
N MET A 34 23.41 19.56 10.78
CA MET A 34 23.58 20.97 10.45
C MET A 34 23.04 21.88 11.54
N ARG A 35 21.91 21.49 12.14
CA ARG A 35 21.29 22.23 13.24
C ARG A 35 20.58 21.26 14.18
N PHE A 36 20.81 21.44 15.47
CA PHE A 36 20.14 20.74 16.54
C PHE A 36 19.42 21.77 17.42
N ASN A 37 18.12 21.63 17.60
CA ASN A 37 17.34 22.46 18.50
C ASN A 37 16.53 21.58 19.44
N SER A 38 16.53 21.89 20.72
CA SER A 38 15.82 21.12 21.74
C SER A 38 14.89 22.02 22.52
N THR A 39 13.61 21.65 22.60
CA THR A 39 12.64 22.31 23.46
C THR A 39 12.18 21.36 24.57
N CYS A 40 12.33 21.82 25.82
CA CYS A 40 11.88 21.13 27.02
C CYS A 40 10.70 21.89 27.62
N PRO A 41 9.46 21.55 27.24
CA PRO A 41 8.30 22.32 27.64
C PRO A 41 7.92 22.18 29.13
N LEU A 42 8.32 21.12 29.86
CA LEU A 42 7.89 20.90 31.24
C LEU A 42 8.95 20.17 32.12
N PRO A 43 9.19 20.61 33.37
CA PRO A 43 9.87 19.79 34.38
C PRO A 43 8.94 18.69 34.91
N MET A 44 9.46 17.50 35.20
CA MET A 44 8.67 16.40 35.79
C MET A 44 8.28 16.77 37.23
N ILE A 45 6.98 16.95 37.49
CA ILE A 45 6.43 17.15 38.83
C ILE A 45 5.65 15.88 39.21
N PRO A 46 5.94 15.23 40.35
CA PRO A 46 5.43 13.89 40.68
C PRO A 46 3.91 13.75 40.80
N ASN A 47 3.16 14.85 40.84
CA ASN A 47 1.72 14.86 41.11
C ASN A 47 0.85 15.10 39.87
N LEU A 48 1.43 15.33 38.69
CA LEU A 48 0.68 15.41 37.44
C LEU A 48 1.04 14.21 36.59
N LYS A 49 0.16 13.19 36.56
CA LYS A 49 0.14 12.28 35.41
C LYS A 49 -0.19 13.15 34.19
N PRO A 50 0.71 13.30 33.22
CA PRO A 50 0.37 14.03 32.03
C PRO A 50 -0.79 13.29 31.34
N PRO A 51 -1.82 14.01 30.87
CA PRO A 51 -2.78 13.44 29.95
C PRO A 51 -2.06 12.72 28.81
N GLU A 52 -2.65 11.64 28.30
CA GLU A 52 -2.12 10.94 27.12
C GLU A 52 -1.84 11.95 26.00
N GLY A 53 -0.60 11.98 25.51
CA GLY A 53 -0.20 12.82 24.38
C GLY A 53 0.60 14.10 24.68
N ILE A 54 0.95 14.42 25.94
CA ILE A 54 1.87 15.54 26.20
C ILE A 54 3.32 15.12 25.92
N ARG A 55 3.99 15.85 25.03
CA ARG A 55 5.40 15.66 24.67
C ARG A 55 6.30 16.23 25.76
N PHE A 56 7.11 15.38 26.39
CA PHE A 56 8.05 15.77 27.45
C PHE A 56 9.24 16.57 26.92
N MET A 57 9.67 16.27 25.69
CA MET A 57 10.81 16.89 25.04
C MET A 57 10.63 16.77 23.53
N THR A 58 10.99 17.82 22.79
CA THR A 58 10.98 17.79 21.33
C THR A 58 12.35 18.20 20.82
N PHE A 59 12.90 17.39 19.93
CA PHE A 59 14.15 17.68 19.25
C PHE A 59 13.85 17.92 17.77
N ASP A 60 14.39 19.01 17.24
CA ASP A 60 14.39 19.32 15.83
C ASP A 60 15.82 19.22 15.31
N VAL A 61 16.02 18.33 14.35
CA VAL A 61 17.34 17.97 13.82
C VAL A 61 17.33 18.15 12.32
N HIS A 62 18.02 19.19 11.86
CA HIS A 62 18.31 19.36 10.45
C HIS A 62 19.57 18.60 10.10
N TYR A 63 19.43 17.56 9.29
CA TYR A 63 20.53 16.71 8.86
C TYR A 63 20.73 16.83 7.36
N GLN A 64 21.99 16.95 6.92
CA GLN A 64 22.33 16.94 5.51
C GLN A 64 22.96 15.61 5.14
N LEU A 65 22.30 14.88 4.24
CA LEU A 65 22.78 13.63 3.66
C LEU A 65 23.80 13.93 2.55
N GLU A 66 24.87 13.15 2.48
CA GLU A 66 25.86 13.26 1.40
C GLU A 66 25.32 12.70 0.07
N GLN A 67 24.45 11.69 0.16
CA GLN A 67 23.76 11.08 -0.98
C GLN A 67 22.30 10.76 -0.64
N ALA A 68 21.44 10.68 -1.66
CA ALA A 68 19.99 10.50 -1.46
C ALA A 68 19.57 9.09 -1.00
N HIS A 69 20.45 8.08 -1.05
CA HIS A 69 20.23 6.72 -0.54
C HIS A 69 18.84 6.10 -0.86
N LYS A 70 18.33 6.35 -2.07
CA LYS A 70 16.91 6.14 -2.48
C LYS A 70 16.33 4.73 -2.31
N LEU A 71 17.18 3.70 -2.18
CA LEU A 71 16.76 2.29 -1.99
C LEU A 71 17.29 1.69 -0.69
N GLN A 72 17.68 2.53 0.27
CA GLN A 72 18.26 2.11 1.53
C GLN A 72 17.45 2.66 2.68
N THR A 73 17.39 1.91 3.78
CA THR A 73 16.77 2.39 5.02
C THR A 73 17.82 3.10 5.85
N LEU A 74 17.54 4.32 6.25
CA LEU A 74 18.36 5.08 7.19
C LEU A 74 17.99 4.61 8.59
N ALA A 75 18.93 4.02 9.31
CA ALA A 75 18.75 3.66 10.71
C ALA A 75 19.35 4.77 11.57
N ALA A 76 18.53 5.32 12.47
CA ALA A 76 18.97 6.27 13.47
C ALA A 76 18.87 5.61 14.83
N GLU A 77 19.98 5.55 15.56
CA GLU A 77 20.04 5.00 16.92
C GLU A 77 20.42 6.15 17.85
N TYR A 78 19.57 6.41 18.83
CA TYR A 78 19.76 7.45 19.83
C TYR A 78 19.88 6.80 21.19
N GLN A 79 20.92 7.18 21.93
CA GLN A 79 21.10 6.74 23.31
C GLN A 79 20.90 7.94 24.21
N PHE A 80 19.90 7.85 25.08
CA PHE A 80 19.66 8.85 26.12
C PHE A 80 20.58 8.52 27.29
N GLN A 81 21.53 9.41 27.56
CA GLN A 81 22.47 9.27 28.67
C GLN A 81 22.34 10.47 29.61
N THR A 82 22.47 10.18 30.90
CA THR A 82 22.59 11.22 31.92
C THR A 82 24.03 11.76 31.95
N THR A 83 24.23 12.96 32.50
CA THR A 83 25.56 13.57 32.72
C THR A 83 26.55 12.64 33.47
N ASP A 84 26.05 11.76 34.34
CA ASP A 84 26.82 10.71 35.03
C ASP A 84 27.12 9.46 34.17
N LYS A 85 26.92 9.56 32.85
CA LYS A 85 27.15 8.48 31.85
C LYS A 85 26.30 7.23 32.04
N GLN A 86 25.19 7.34 32.77
CA GLN A 86 24.21 6.28 32.88
C GLN A 86 23.30 6.28 31.66
N VAL A 87 23.20 5.16 30.95
CA VAL A 87 22.25 4.97 29.84
C VAL A 87 20.86 4.81 30.41
N LEU A 88 19.96 5.72 30.05
CA LEU A 88 18.56 5.74 30.48
C LEU A 88 17.70 4.90 29.54
N ASP A 89 17.84 5.15 28.23
CA ASP A 89 17.06 4.45 27.20
C ASP A 89 17.74 4.54 25.83
N CYS A 90 17.38 3.63 24.93
CA CYS A 90 17.85 3.58 23.55
C CYS A 90 16.66 3.58 22.60
N ALA A 91 16.54 4.61 21.77
CA ALA A 91 15.53 4.68 20.72
C ALA A 91 16.16 4.40 19.36
N ALA A 92 15.56 3.50 18.59
CA ALA A 92 15.95 3.26 17.21
C ALA A 92 14.79 3.61 16.27
N VAL A 93 15.06 4.44 15.26
CA VAL A 93 14.09 4.87 14.26
C VAL A 93 14.59 4.50 12.88
N LYS A 94 13.73 3.84 12.09
CA LYS A 94 13.97 3.51 10.69
C LYS A 94 13.29 4.58 9.83
N ILE A 95 14.08 5.30 9.03
CA ILE A 95 13.61 6.36 8.13
C ILE A 95 13.82 5.90 6.69
N THR A 96 12.79 6.02 5.86
CA THR A 96 12.87 5.66 4.45
C THR A 96 12.89 6.90 3.57
N PRO A 97 13.98 7.14 2.82
CA PRO A 97 14.05 8.24 1.86
C PRO A 97 13.13 7.97 0.66
N TYR A 98 12.72 9.04 0.01
CA TYR A 98 11.85 8.97 -1.15
C TYR A 98 12.58 8.37 -2.36
N ILE A 99 11.99 7.31 -2.92
CA ILE A 99 12.60 6.51 -4.00
C ILE A 99 12.64 7.31 -5.31
N GLY A 100 11.71 8.26 -5.51
CA GLY A 100 11.61 9.09 -6.71
C GLY A 100 10.49 8.64 -7.66
N ASN A 101 9.84 9.61 -8.33
CA ASN A 101 8.70 9.37 -9.23
C ASN A 101 9.02 8.39 -10.37
N LEU A 102 10.22 8.46 -10.95
CA LEU A 102 10.62 7.58 -12.05
C LEU A 102 10.63 6.11 -11.61
N TYR A 103 11.20 5.83 -10.44
CA TYR A 103 11.29 4.46 -9.94
C TYR A 103 9.94 3.94 -9.48
N ALA A 104 9.12 4.76 -8.82
CA ALA A 104 7.74 4.42 -8.48
C ALA A 104 6.93 4.02 -9.74
N PHE A 105 7.09 4.79 -10.83
CA PHE A 105 6.48 4.47 -12.11
C PHE A 105 6.97 3.14 -12.69
N VAL A 106 8.28 2.87 -12.65
CA VAL A 106 8.85 1.59 -13.11
C VAL A 106 8.33 0.42 -12.29
N PHE A 107 8.27 0.54 -10.96
CA PHE A 107 7.76 -0.51 -10.08
C PHE A 107 6.27 -0.79 -10.26
N ASN A 108 5.50 0.18 -10.75
CA ASN A 108 4.10 -0.03 -11.15
C ASN A 108 4.02 -0.68 -12.55
N LEU A 109 4.78 -0.16 -13.51
CA LEU A 109 4.71 -0.58 -14.91
C LEU A 109 5.23 -2.00 -15.14
N VAL A 110 6.28 -2.43 -14.44
CA VAL A 110 6.89 -3.75 -14.64
C VAL A 110 5.90 -4.89 -14.33
N PRO A 111 5.28 -4.96 -13.14
CA PRO A 111 4.26 -5.98 -12.85
C PRO A 111 3.06 -5.92 -13.79
N ALA A 112 2.60 -4.72 -14.16
CA ALA A 112 1.50 -4.54 -15.11
C ALA A 112 1.87 -5.07 -16.51
N GLY A 113 3.09 -4.81 -16.97
CA GLY A 113 3.60 -5.30 -18.25
C GLY A 113 3.73 -6.82 -18.29
N VAL A 114 4.20 -7.44 -17.21
CA VAL A 114 4.25 -8.90 -17.09
C VAL A 114 2.84 -9.51 -17.13
N MET A 115 1.86 -8.92 -16.42
CA MET A 115 0.47 -9.38 -16.52
C MET A 115 -0.08 -9.27 -17.93
N ALA A 116 0.19 -8.18 -18.64
CA ALA A 116 -0.28 -7.99 -20.01
C ALA A 116 0.34 -9.04 -20.97
N LEU A 117 1.62 -9.37 -20.79
CA LEU A 117 2.29 -10.41 -21.57
C LEU A 117 1.72 -11.80 -21.29
N VAL A 118 1.51 -12.15 -20.01
CA VAL A 118 0.90 -13.43 -19.62
C VAL A 118 -0.52 -13.53 -20.14
N GLY A 119 -1.32 -12.46 -20.04
CA GLY A 119 -2.67 -12.41 -20.57
C GLY A 119 -2.72 -12.53 -22.10
N ALA A 120 -1.80 -11.89 -22.81
CA ALA A 120 -1.70 -12.02 -24.27
C ALA A 120 -1.30 -13.45 -24.69
N ALA A 121 -0.36 -14.08 -23.98
CA ALA A 121 0.06 -15.45 -24.24
C ALA A 121 -1.08 -16.44 -23.97
N ALA A 122 -1.75 -16.33 -22.81
CA ALA A 122 -2.89 -17.17 -22.46
C ALA A 122 -4.06 -16.98 -23.45
N TRP A 123 -4.32 -15.74 -23.86
CA TRP A 123 -5.33 -15.48 -24.90
C TRP A 123 -4.99 -16.18 -26.21
N GLN A 124 -3.72 -16.12 -26.65
CA GLN A 124 -3.30 -16.76 -27.89
C GLN A 124 -3.45 -18.28 -27.83
N THR A 125 -3.15 -18.92 -26.70
CA THR A 125 -3.31 -20.37 -26.54
C THR A 125 -4.78 -20.77 -26.56
N HIS A 126 -5.60 -20.12 -25.75
CA HIS A 126 -7.03 -20.44 -25.64
C HIS A 126 -7.81 -20.08 -26.91
N ALA A 127 -7.41 -19.01 -27.62
CA ALA A 127 -8.00 -18.64 -28.91
C ALA A 127 -7.58 -19.59 -30.05
N ALA A 128 -6.36 -20.12 -30.01
CA ALA A 128 -5.90 -21.10 -31.01
C ALA A 128 -6.60 -22.46 -30.87
N GLU A 129 -6.90 -22.86 -29.63
CA GLU A 129 -7.68 -24.08 -29.33
C GLU A 129 -9.13 -23.98 -29.81
N LEU A 130 -9.69 -22.78 -29.94
CA LEU A 130 -11.06 -22.56 -30.41
C LEU A 130 -11.27 -22.73 -31.93
N GLY A 131 -10.20 -22.89 -32.72
CA GLY A 131 -10.29 -23.08 -34.18
C GLY A 131 -10.64 -21.82 -34.97
N THR A 132 -10.29 -21.82 -36.26
CA THR A 132 -10.32 -20.62 -37.15
C THR A 132 -11.71 -20.26 -37.66
N ASP A 133 -12.71 -21.11 -37.43
CA ASP A 133 -14.06 -20.90 -37.95
C ASP A 133 -14.96 -20.27 -36.86
N HIS A 134 -15.07 -18.94 -36.99
CA HIS A 134 -16.06 -18.04 -36.37
C HIS A 134 -15.72 -17.36 -35.03
N LEU A 135 -15.17 -16.13 -35.17
CA LEU A 135 -15.47 -14.96 -34.32
C LEU A 135 -16.99 -14.71 -34.09
N MET A 136 -17.88 -15.37 -34.85
CA MET A 136 -19.34 -15.30 -34.69
C MET A 136 -19.87 -16.10 -33.49
N ASP A 137 -19.09 -17.04 -32.96
CA ASP A 137 -19.45 -17.86 -31.79
C ASP A 137 -18.86 -17.30 -30.48
N PHE A 138 -18.23 -16.14 -30.48
CA PHE A 138 -17.69 -15.56 -29.24
C PHE A 138 -18.79 -15.34 -28.17
N SER A 139 -20.01 -14.98 -28.60
CA SER A 139 -21.14 -14.81 -27.68
C SER A 139 -21.77 -16.11 -27.17
N SER A 140 -21.69 -17.19 -27.96
CA SER A 140 -22.19 -18.52 -27.60
C SER A 140 -21.13 -19.29 -26.78
N ALA A 141 -19.85 -19.11 -27.09
CA ALA A 141 -18.70 -19.56 -26.30
C ALA A 141 -18.64 -18.90 -24.91
N LEU A 142 -19.05 -17.63 -24.79
CA LEU A 142 -19.20 -16.96 -23.49
C LEU A 142 -20.26 -17.63 -22.59
N ALA A 143 -21.26 -18.29 -23.19
CA ALA A 143 -22.36 -18.97 -22.50
C ALA A 143 -22.20 -20.50 -22.44
N GLY A 144 -21.16 -21.05 -23.09
CA GLY A 144 -20.84 -22.47 -23.15
C GLY A 144 -19.96 -22.94 -21.99
N HIS A 145 -19.85 -24.26 -21.84
CA HIS A 145 -19.09 -24.91 -20.76
C HIS A 145 -17.57 -24.74 -20.88
N GLN A 146 -17.07 -24.34 -22.06
CA GLN A 146 -15.67 -24.02 -22.35
C GLN A 146 -15.60 -22.54 -22.74
N ASN A 147 -15.34 -21.68 -21.75
CA ASN A 147 -15.27 -20.24 -21.95
C ASN A 147 -13.80 -19.80 -21.91
N PRO A 148 -13.16 -19.56 -23.07
CA PRO A 148 -11.73 -19.22 -23.14
C PRO A 148 -11.41 -17.92 -22.42
N ILE A 149 -12.39 -17.03 -22.23
CA ILE A 149 -12.21 -15.80 -21.44
C ILE A 149 -12.00 -16.15 -19.96
N LEU A 150 -12.81 -17.07 -19.42
CA LEU A 150 -12.70 -17.45 -18.01
C LEU A 150 -11.39 -18.19 -17.75
N GLU A 151 -10.97 -19.06 -18.67
CA GLU A 151 -9.69 -19.78 -18.57
C GLU A 151 -8.49 -18.81 -18.64
N THR A 152 -8.49 -17.88 -19.61
CA THR A 152 -7.49 -16.81 -19.69
C THR A 152 -7.44 -15.97 -18.42
N VAL A 153 -8.61 -15.60 -17.88
CA VAL A 153 -8.71 -14.83 -16.63
C VAL A 153 -8.16 -15.59 -15.44
N MET A 154 -8.40 -16.90 -15.36
CA MET A 154 -7.87 -17.74 -14.29
C MET A 154 -6.34 -17.82 -14.34
N ASP A 155 -5.77 -17.94 -15.54
CA ASP A 155 -4.30 -17.95 -15.75
C ASP A 155 -3.66 -16.62 -15.33
N VAL A 156 -4.24 -15.49 -15.75
CA VAL A 156 -3.79 -14.15 -15.31
C VAL A 156 -4.01 -13.96 -13.81
N GLY A 157 -5.08 -14.54 -13.28
CA GLY A 157 -5.44 -14.50 -11.87
C GLY A 157 -4.40 -15.12 -10.96
N VAL A 158 -3.64 -16.12 -11.43
CA VAL A 158 -2.51 -16.68 -10.67
C VAL A 158 -1.45 -15.62 -10.42
N TYR A 159 -1.05 -14.85 -11.43
CA TYR A 159 -0.05 -13.80 -11.27
C TYR A 159 -0.57 -12.65 -10.40
N LEU A 160 -1.83 -12.26 -10.59
CA LEU A 160 -2.48 -11.25 -9.75
C LEU A 160 -2.45 -11.66 -8.26
N ARG A 161 -2.73 -12.93 -7.95
CA ARG A 161 -2.68 -13.46 -6.57
C ARG A 161 -1.27 -13.40 -5.96
N TYR A 162 -0.21 -13.57 -6.76
CA TYR A 162 1.15 -13.36 -6.28
C TYR A 162 1.40 -11.91 -5.88
N LEU A 163 0.95 -10.94 -6.69
CA LEU A 163 1.07 -9.52 -6.35
C LEU A 163 0.25 -9.18 -5.09
N GLN A 164 -0.96 -9.71 -4.99
CA GLN A 164 -1.81 -9.57 -3.80
C GLN A 164 -1.12 -10.14 -2.56
N PHE A 165 -0.50 -11.31 -2.66
CA PHE A 165 0.26 -11.91 -1.57
C PHE A 165 1.45 -11.04 -1.15
N VAL A 166 2.23 -10.51 -2.11
CA VAL A 166 3.34 -9.59 -1.81
C VAL A 166 2.83 -8.34 -1.10
N PHE A 167 1.74 -7.76 -1.57
CA PHE A 167 1.11 -6.59 -0.94
C PHE A 167 0.63 -6.89 0.49
N LEU A 168 -0.19 -7.91 0.67
CA LEU A 168 -0.76 -8.26 1.97
C LEU A 168 0.33 -8.71 2.96
N SER A 169 1.32 -9.47 2.51
CA SER A 169 2.43 -9.91 3.38
C SER A 169 3.31 -8.74 3.84
N SER A 170 3.46 -7.70 3.03
CA SER A 170 4.18 -6.47 3.42
C SER A 170 3.38 -5.59 4.40
N SER A 171 2.06 -5.79 4.50
CA SER A 171 1.20 -5.12 5.48
C SER A 171 1.19 -5.79 6.85
N LEU A 172 1.80 -6.98 6.98
CA LEU A 172 2.02 -7.61 8.28
C LEU A 172 3.07 -6.82 9.07
N SER A 173 2.85 -6.72 10.38
CA SER A 173 3.73 -6.04 11.35
C SER A 173 5.03 -6.82 11.61
N LEU A 174 5.79 -7.10 10.55
CA LEU A 174 7.09 -7.75 10.59
C LEU A 174 8.18 -6.70 10.46
N ASP A 175 9.38 -7.03 10.97
CA ASP A 175 10.58 -6.20 10.88
C ASP A 175 11.17 -6.20 9.45
N TYR A 176 10.40 -5.67 8.50
CA TYR A 176 10.86 -5.48 7.14
C TYR A 176 11.86 -4.31 7.03
N PRO A 177 12.74 -4.33 6.03
CA PRO A 177 13.52 -3.15 5.72
C PRO A 177 12.60 -2.02 5.26
N GLY A 178 12.85 -0.79 5.72
CA GLY A 178 11.95 0.35 5.50
C GLY A 178 11.73 0.72 4.03
N PHE A 179 12.59 0.28 3.10
CA PHE A 179 12.41 0.51 1.66
C PHE A 179 11.35 -0.40 1.02
N LEU A 180 11.01 -1.54 1.65
CA LEU A 180 10.09 -2.52 1.07
C LEU A 180 8.64 -2.00 0.99
N PRO A 181 8.05 -1.43 2.07
CA PRO A 181 6.70 -0.90 2.04
C PRO A 181 6.43 0.12 0.91
N PRO A 182 7.29 1.11 0.63
CA PRO A 182 7.08 2.04 -0.48
C PRO A 182 7.33 1.45 -1.87
N ILE A 183 8.02 0.32 -2.01
CA ILE A 183 8.08 -0.39 -3.30
C ILE A 183 6.78 -1.15 -3.52
N VAL A 184 6.36 -1.91 -2.51
CA VAL A 184 5.18 -2.77 -2.56
C VAL A 184 3.89 -1.95 -2.62
N SER A 185 3.89 -0.72 -2.11
CA SER A 185 2.79 0.22 -2.26
C SER A 185 2.47 0.52 -3.75
N ASN A 186 3.45 0.45 -4.66
CA ASN A 186 3.20 0.66 -6.10
C ASN A 186 2.39 -0.46 -6.77
N VAL A 187 2.28 -1.63 -6.12
CA VAL A 187 1.44 -2.75 -6.58
C VAL A 187 0.10 -2.83 -5.84
N ALA A 188 -0.26 -1.85 -5.03
CA ALA A 188 -1.52 -1.84 -4.28
C ALA A 188 -2.78 -1.96 -5.17
N TRP A 189 -2.69 -1.56 -6.44
CA TRP A 189 -3.74 -1.74 -7.44
C TRP A 189 -4.13 -3.21 -7.65
N SER A 190 -3.22 -4.16 -7.39
CA SER A 190 -3.52 -5.60 -7.50
C SER A 190 -4.53 -6.08 -6.46
N SER A 191 -4.72 -5.31 -5.39
CA SER A 191 -5.56 -5.62 -4.23
C SER A 191 -6.76 -4.69 -4.09
N LEU A 192 -7.13 -3.96 -5.16
CA LEU A 192 -8.19 -2.92 -5.17
C LEU A 192 -7.92 -1.70 -4.28
N MET A 193 -6.69 -1.54 -3.81
CA MET A 193 -6.22 -0.33 -3.13
C MET A 193 -5.61 0.61 -4.18
N PHE A 194 -6.45 1.33 -4.93
CA PHE A 194 -6.00 2.40 -5.81
C PHE A 194 -6.85 3.64 -5.55
N TRP A 195 -6.29 4.72 -5.00
CA TRP A 195 -7.07 5.95 -4.82
C TRP A 195 -6.58 7.14 -5.65
N ARG A 196 -7.50 7.60 -6.51
CA ARG A 196 -7.79 8.97 -6.96
C ARG A 196 -9.26 9.08 -7.40
N GLY A 197 -10.19 8.50 -6.67
CA GLY A 197 -11.60 8.70 -6.98
C GLY A 197 -12.15 10.03 -6.44
N PRO A 198 -13.46 10.27 -6.57
CA PRO A 198 -14.08 11.58 -6.36
C PRO A 198 -14.38 11.95 -4.91
N TYR A 199 -14.31 11.00 -3.96
CA TYR A 199 -14.61 11.24 -2.55
C TYR A 199 -13.33 11.36 -1.71
N ASP A 200 -12.88 12.59 -1.55
CA ASP A 200 -11.87 12.96 -0.58
C ASP A 200 -12.60 13.24 0.75
N GLY A 201 -12.46 12.34 1.74
CA GLY A 201 -13.00 12.49 3.11
C GLY A 201 -12.38 13.63 3.95
N GLY A 202 -11.84 14.65 3.29
CA GLY A 202 -11.31 15.90 3.82
C GLY A 202 -9.92 15.84 4.43
N ARG A 203 -9.26 14.67 4.45
CA ARG A 203 -7.91 14.50 5.03
C ARG A 203 -7.12 13.45 4.24
N THR A 204 -6.34 13.91 3.26
CA THR A 204 -5.30 13.12 2.59
C THR A 204 -4.00 13.20 3.39
N TRP A 205 -3.28 12.08 3.50
CA TRP A 205 -1.93 12.10 4.07
C TRP A 205 -0.93 12.55 3.00
N VAL A 206 0.02 13.42 3.39
CA VAL A 206 1.03 13.97 2.47
C VAL A 206 1.88 12.84 1.85
N GLY A 207 2.02 11.71 2.55
CA GLY A 207 2.77 10.52 2.13
C GLY A 207 4.29 10.73 2.16
N VAL A 208 4.75 11.79 1.51
CA VAL A 208 6.14 12.23 1.44
C VAL A 208 6.24 13.69 1.86
N ASP A 209 7.04 13.98 2.88
CA ASP A 209 7.41 15.34 3.26
C ASP A 209 8.94 15.46 3.31
N GLN A 210 9.48 16.57 2.82
CA GLN A 210 10.94 16.83 2.73
C GLN A 210 11.76 15.70 2.07
N GLY A 211 11.17 14.94 1.14
CA GLY A 211 11.85 13.83 0.46
C GLY A 211 12.03 12.57 1.32
N MET A 212 11.28 12.44 2.41
CA MET A 212 11.18 11.25 3.24
C MET A 212 9.71 10.83 3.39
N TYR A 213 9.48 9.55 3.59
CA TYR A 213 8.13 9.09 3.88
C TYR A 213 7.79 9.33 5.35
N VAL A 214 6.64 9.96 5.61
CA VAL A 214 6.21 10.31 6.96
C VAL A 214 5.03 9.44 7.37
N SER A 215 5.20 8.72 8.47
CA SER A 215 4.16 7.91 9.10
C SER A 215 4.12 8.15 10.60
N ASN A 216 2.93 8.45 11.13
CA ASN A 216 2.65 8.47 12.57
C ASN A 216 2.14 7.11 13.08
N SER A 217 2.03 6.09 12.22
CA SER A 217 1.69 4.73 12.63
C SER A 217 2.92 3.85 12.64
N THR A 218 2.96 2.93 13.58
CA THR A 218 4.12 2.08 13.86
C THR A 218 4.04 0.72 13.17
N PHE A 219 2.85 0.18 12.91
CA PHE A 219 2.69 -1.20 12.43
C PHE A 219 1.44 -1.44 11.57
N GLY A 220 1.45 -2.50 10.77
CA GLY A 220 0.27 -3.07 10.12
C GLY A 220 -0.20 -2.37 8.85
N MET A 221 -1.48 -2.56 8.53
CA MET A 221 -2.13 -2.00 7.35
C MET A 221 -2.24 -0.47 7.41
N ASP A 222 -2.37 0.11 8.61
CA ASP A 222 -2.35 1.56 8.83
C ASP A 222 -1.03 2.18 8.34
N TYR A 223 0.10 1.52 8.62
CA TYR A 223 1.40 1.95 8.09
C TYR A 223 1.44 1.95 6.56
N MET A 224 0.91 0.92 5.92
CA MET A 224 0.87 0.83 4.45
C MET A 224 -0.04 1.90 3.81
N VAL A 225 -1.22 2.15 4.39
CA VAL A 225 -2.19 3.16 3.91
C VAL A 225 -1.60 4.56 3.99
N ARG A 226 -0.88 4.88 5.06
CA ARG A 226 -0.16 6.17 5.19
C ARG A 226 0.97 6.29 4.19
N MET A 227 1.70 5.20 3.94
CA MET A 227 2.77 5.17 2.94
C MET A 227 2.26 5.42 1.52
N LEU A 228 1.05 4.96 1.24
CA LEU A 228 0.37 5.19 -0.03
C LEU A 228 -0.20 6.62 -0.16
N GLY A 229 -0.23 7.41 0.93
CA GLY A 229 -0.85 8.74 0.95
C GLY A 229 -2.38 8.70 0.85
N PHE A 230 -3.01 7.58 1.21
CA PHE A 230 -4.47 7.41 1.10
C PHE A 230 -5.21 8.29 2.13
N PRO A 231 -6.43 8.76 1.82
CA PRO A 231 -7.31 9.36 2.83
C PRO A 231 -7.72 8.29 3.87
N ARG A 232 -7.92 8.74 5.11
CA ARG A 232 -8.22 8.01 6.37
C ARG A 232 -8.45 6.48 6.32
N ILE A 233 -7.86 5.81 7.32
CA ILE A 233 -7.96 4.35 7.58
C ILE A 233 -9.39 3.88 7.86
N GLU A 234 -10.26 4.74 8.38
CA GLU A 234 -11.61 4.33 8.79
C GLU A 234 -12.49 3.83 7.61
N ASP A 235 -12.09 4.09 6.36
CA ASP A 235 -12.89 3.78 5.17
C ASP A 235 -12.19 2.86 4.14
N PHE A 236 -11.04 2.25 4.44
CA PHE A 236 -10.30 1.46 3.42
C PHE A 236 -11.11 0.27 2.88
N MET A 237 -11.93 -0.36 3.73
CA MET A 237 -12.84 -1.44 3.32
C MET A 237 -13.88 -0.91 2.33
N PHE A 238 -14.49 0.24 2.64
CA PHE A 238 -15.46 0.90 1.77
C PHE A 238 -14.84 1.27 0.43
N ASP A 239 -13.60 1.79 0.43
CA ASP A 239 -12.86 2.08 -0.80
C ASP A 239 -12.59 0.82 -1.63
N ALA A 240 -12.16 -0.28 -1.01
CA ALA A 240 -11.97 -1.55 -1.70
C ALA A 240 -13.28 -2.08 -2.34
N PHE A 241 -14.41 -1.97 -1.63
CA PHE A 241 -15.74 -2.34 -2.17
C PHE A 241 -16.19 -1.41 -3.30
N LEU A 242 -15.96 -0.10 -3.17
CA LEU A 242 -16.28 0.87 -4.20
C LEU A 242 -15.45 0.61 -5.46
N ASN A 243 -14.14 0.39 -5.31
CA ASN A 243 -13.24 0.04 -6.40
C ASN A 243 -13.65 -1.28 -7.07
N LEU A 244 -14.06 -2.29 -6.29
CA LEU A 244 -14.65 -3.52 -6.82
C LEU A 244 -15.92 -3.23 -7.64
N ALA A 245 -16.84 -2.42 -7.13
CA ALA A 245 -18.08 -2.06 -7.81
C ALA A 245 -17.84 -1.28 -9.12
N ILE A 246 -16.84 -0.39 -9.13
CA ILE A 246 -16.41 0.33 -10.33
C ILE A 246 -15.83 -0.64 -11.36
N LEU A 247 -14.96 -1.56 -10.94
CA LEU A 247 -14.35 -2.55 -11.82
C LEU A 247 -15.43 -3.48 -12.43
N MET A 248 -16.35 -3.93 -11.59
CA MET A 248 -17.53 -4.71 -11.97
C MET A 248 -18.40 -4.01 -13.02
N GLY A 249 -18.74 -2.74 -12.77
CA GLY A 249 -19.50 -1.91 -13.70
C GLY A 249 -18.75 -1.65 -15.00
N GLY A 250 -17.44 -1.41 -14.92
CA GLY A 250 -16.56 -1.23 -16.08
C GLY A 250 -16.48 -2.45 -16.98
N LEU A 251 -16.31 -3.65 -16.40
CA LEU A 251 -16.31 -4.91 -17.17
C LEU A 251 -17.67 -5.18 -17.82
N LEU A 252 -18.77 -4.94 -17.09
CA LEU A 252 -20.11 -5.07 -17.66
C LEU A 252 -20.32 -4.10 -18.83
N ALA A 253 -19.90 -2.85 -18.68
CA ALA A 253 -19.97 -1.86 -19.76
C ALA A 253 -19.12 -2.29 -20.97
N ALA A 254 -17.92 -2.82 -20.75
CA ALA A 254 -17.06 -3.33 -21.82
C ALA A 254 -17.71 -4.51 -22.58
N PHE A 255 -18.30 -5.48 -21.85
CA PHE A 255 -19.04 -6.58 -22.49
C PHE A 255 -20.27 -6.07 -23.27
N CYS A 256 -21.03 -5.12 -22.72
CA CYS A 256 -22.16 -4.51 -23.42
C CYS A 256 -21.72 -3.76 -24.69
N VAL A 257 -20.62 -3.01 -24.66
CA VAL A 257 -20.08 -2.32 -25.83
C VAL A 257 -19.62 -3.33 -26.89
N ALA A 258 -18.93 -4.40 -26.48
CA ALA A 258 -18.52 -5.47 -27.39
C ALA A 258 -19.74 -6.14 -28.06
N ASP A 259 -20.79 -6.43 -27.30
CA ASP A 259 -22.05 -6.95 -27.83
C ASP A 259 -22.72 -5.98 -28.81
N MET A 260 -22.76 -4.68 -28.49
CA MET A 260 -23.31 -3.66 -29.39
C MET A 260 -22.55 -3.57 -30.72
N LEU A 261 -21.22 -3.68 -30.69
CA LEU A 261 -20.40 -3.68 -31.89
C LEU A 261 -20.63 -4.94 -32.74
N LEU A 262 -20.67 -6.11 -32.10
CA LEU A 262 -20.93 -7.38 -32.77
C LEU A 262 -22.37 -7.47 -33.32
N SER A 263 -23.35 -6.95 -32.59
CA SER A 263 -24.76 -6.88 -33.01
C SER A 263 -24.98 -5.92 -34.18
N LYS A 264 -24.12 -4.92 -34.37
CA LYS A 264 -24.19 -4.03 -35.56
C LYS A 264 -23.85 -4.78 -36.84
N TRP A 265 -23.07 -5.85 -36.74
CA TRP A 265 -22.66 -6.69 -37.87
C TRP A 265 -23.61 -7.88 -38.09
N ASN A 266 -24.48 -8.19 -37.14
CA ASN A 266 -25.36 -9.35 -37.21
C ASN A 266 -26.73 -9.03 -36.60
N SER A 267 -27.81 -9.11 -37.39
CA SER A 267 -29.18 -8.88 -36.93
C SER A 267 -29.64 -10.01 -36.01
N ARG A 268 -29.49 -9.81 -34.69
CA ARG A 268 -29.91 -10.79 -33.67
C ARG A 268 -31.31 -10.48 -33.11
N PRO A 269 -32.14 -11.49 -32.80
CA PRO A 269 -33.46 -11.30 -32.20
C PRO A 269 -33.38 -10.79 -30.75
N SER A 270 -34.35 -9.96 -30.34
CA SER A 270 -34.36 -9.22 -29.07
C SER A 270 -34.45 -10.08 -27.81
N THR A 271 -35.04 -11.28 -27.88
CA THR A 271 -35.15 -12.23 -26.77
C THR A 271 -33.82 -12.89 -26.42
N LEU A 272 -32.93 -13.10 -27.40
CA LEU A 272 -31.60 -13.65 -27.16
C LEU A 272 -30.71 -12.65 -26.39
N ARG A 273 -30.96 -11.35 -26.61
CA ARG A 273 -30.17 -10.25 -26.03
C ARG A 273 -30.35 -10.12 -24.52
N SER A 274 -31.56 -10.31 -23.99
CA SER A 274 -31.83 -10.20 -22.54
C SER A 274 -31.25 -11.37 -21.74
N ILE A 275 -31.17 -12.57 -22.34
CA ILE A 275 -30.51 -13.73 -21.76
C ILE A 275 -29.00 -13.50 -21.76
N GLN A 276 -28.45 -12.98 -22.86
CA GLN A 276 -27.02 -12.72 -23.02
C GLN A 276 -26.50 -11.64 -22.06
N THR A 277 -27.25 -10.56 -21.81
CA THR A 277 -26.85 -9.53 -20.83
C THR A 277 -26.83 -10.05 -19.39
N ARG A 278 -27.76 -10.94 -19.02
CA ARG A 278 -27.75 -11.62 -17.71
C ARG A 278 -26.51 -12.50 -17.56
N THR A 279 -26.15 -13.25 -18.59
CA THR A 279 -24.93 -14.06 -18.60
C THR A 279 -23.67 -13.19 -18.49
N MET A 280 -23.60 -12.07 -19.21
CA MET A 280 -22.48 -11.13 -19.12
C MET A 280 -22.34 -10.51 -17.73
N ALA A 281 -23.45 -10.15 -17.09
CA ALA A 281 -23.44 -9.66 -15.71
C ALA A 281 -22.99 -10.75 -14.72
N TYR A 282 -23.46 -11.99 -14.88
CA TYR A 282 -22.99 -13.10 -14.06
C TYR A 282 -21.49 -13.37 -14.23
N MET A 283 -20.98 -13.28 -15.47
CA MET A 283 -19.57 -13.46 -15.76
C MET A 283 -18.71 -12.33 -15.18
N SER A 284 -19.15 -11.06 -15.25
CA SER A 284 -18.39 -9.96 -14.64
C SER A 284 -18.29 -10.15 -13.12
N VAL A 285 -19.39 -10.53 -12.45
CA VAL A 285 -19.40 -10.88 -11.01
C VAL A 285 -18.43 -12.01 -10.71
N THR A 286 -18.53 -13.10 -11.46
CA THR A 286 -17.69 -14.29 -11.26
C THR A 286 -16.21 -13.96 -11.43
N ILE A 287 -15.85 -13.22 -12.48
CA ILE A 287 -14.47 -12.80 -12.76
C ILE A 287 -13.93 -11.95 -11.60
N CYS A 288 -14.62 -10.87 -11.22
CA CYS A 288 -14.09 -9.97 -10.19
C CYS A 288 -13.96 -10.66 -8.82
N LEU A 289 -14.96 -11.45 -8.42
CA LEU A 289 -14.90 -12.17 -7.15
C LEU A 289 -13.81 -13.27 -7.17
N SER A 290 -13.60 -13.94 -8.31
CA SER A 290 -12.54 -14.95 -8.43
C SER A 290 -11.13 -14.36 -8.32
N LEU A 291 -10.94 -13.11 -8.75
CA LEU A 291 -9.68 -12.40 -8.75
C LEU A 291 -9.40 -11.68 -7.42
N PHE A 292 -10.43 -11.12 -6.77
CA PHE A 292 -10.25 -10.20 -5.64
C PHE A 292 -10.87 -10.66 -4.31
N SER A 293 -11.38 -11.89 -4.23
CA SER A 293 -11.91 -12.44 -2.96
C SER A 293 -10.87 -12.49 -1.84
N MET A 294 -9.60 -12.79 -2.16
CA MET A 294 -8.51 -12.89 -1.19
C MET A 294 -8.23 -11.56 -0.47
N PRO A 295 -7.95 -10.44 -1.18
CA PRO A 295 -7.82 -9.12 -0.56
C PRO A 295 -9.06 -8.72 0.26
N LEU A 296 -10.25 -8.97 -0.27
CA LEU A 296 -11.50 -8.58 0.40
C LEU A 296 -11.66 -9.28 1.74
N LEU A 297 -11.40 -10.59 1.80
CA LEU A 297 -11.42 -11.35 3.05
C LEU A 297 -10.39 -10.84 4.07
N ALA A 298 -9.19 -10.47 3.61
CA ALA A 298 -8.16 -9.91 4.48
C ALA A 298 -8.61 -8.56 5.09
N TYR A 299 -9.24 -7.70 4.29
CA TYR A 299 -9.78 -6.41 4.75
C TYR A 299 -10.92 -6.59 5.76
N MET A 300 -11.88 -7.46 5.46
CA MET A 300 -12.98 -7.78 6.38
C MET A 300 -12.47 -8.34 7.71
N SER A 301 -11.45 -9.22 7.67
CA SER A 301 -10.86 -9.79 8.89
C SER A 301 -10.15 -8.74 9.74
N ASN A 302 -9.44 -7.79 9.12
CA ASN A 302 -8.71 -6.76 9.85
C ASN A 302 -9.67 -5.79 10.56
N ASP A 303 -10.77 -5.43 9.92
CA ASP A 303 -11.79 -4.53 10.48
C ASP A 303 -12.53 -5.19 11.67
N LEU A 304 -12.87 -6.48 11.54
CA LEU A 304 -13.46 -7.26 12.65
C LEU A 304 -12.54 -7.35 13.88
N MET A 305 -11.22 -7.48 13.67
CA MET A 305 -10.27 -7.50 14.78
C MET A 305 -10.16 -6.14 15.48
N LEU A 306 -10.29 -5.04 14.73
CA LEU A 306 -10.22 -3.68 15.27
C LEU A 306 -11.50 -3.29 16.03
N MET A 307 -12.68 -3.75 15.61
CA MET A 307 -13.94 -3.49 16.34
C MET A 307 -14.13 -4.38 17.57
N GLY A 308 -13.38 -5.49 17.68
CA GLY A 308 -13.44 -6.43 18.79
C GLY A 308 -12.48 -6.15 19.96
N ALA A 309 -11.64 -5.12 19.84
CA ALA A 309 -10.68 -4.68 20.86
C ALA A 309 -11.13 -3.37 21.52
#